data_AF-A0A2V6WSW8-F1
#
_entry.id   AF-A0A2V6WSW8-F1
#
_cell.length_a   1.000
_cell.length_b   1.000
_cell.length_c   1.000
_cell.angle_alpha   90.00
_cell.angle_beta   90.00
_cell.angle_gamma   90.00
#
_symmetry.space_group_name_H-M   'P 1'
#
loop_
_entity.id
_entity.type
_entity.pdbx_description
1 polymer ?
#
loop_
_entity_poly.entity_id
_entity_poly.type
_entity_poly.pdbx_seq_one_letter_code
_entity_poly.pdbx_strand_id
1 'polypeptide(L)' 'ISGRPLAGADILLLARMADGTAASIPLSAAGPGTYQGTMPLGRSLLVDLRVRVTTSDKRVEIPFAP' A
#
# COMPACT_ATOMS: atom_id res chain seq x y z
N ILE A 1 -16.72 -13.41 8.96
CA ILE A 1 -15.32 -13.85 9.18
C ILE A 1 -14.48 -12.59 9.23
N SER A 2 -13.81 -12.30 10.33
CA SER A 2 -12.88 -11.16 10.40
C SER A 2 -11.48 -11.67 10.06
N GLY A 3 -10.82 -11.02 9.10
CA GLY A 3 -9.44 -11.35 8.71
C GLY A 3 -8.47 -11.10 9.86
N ARG A 4 -7.22 -11.52 9.72
CA ARG A 4 -6.13 -11.17 10.65
C ARG A 4 -5.00 -10.49 9.88
N PRO A 5 -4.28 -9.54 10.49
CA PRO A 5 -3.02 -9.07 9.91
C PRO A 5 -2.08 -10.24 9.61
N LEU A 6 -1.38 -10.13 8.49
CA LEU A 6 -0.47 -11.13 7.97
C LEU A 6 0.88 -10.94 8.66
N ALA A 7 1.20 -11.86 9.56
CA ALA A 7 2.43 -11.80 10.33
C ALA A 7 3.66 -11.91 9.42
N GLY A 8 4.67 -11.07 9.68
CA GLY A 8 5.93 -11.06 8.94
C GLY A 8 5.83 -10.54 7.50
N ALA A 9 4.74 -9.85 7.15
CA ALA A 9 4.60 -9.20 5.85
C ALA A 9 5.00 -7.73 5.90
N ASP A 10 5.78 -7.30 4.92
CA ASP A 10 5.97 -5.88 4.60
C ASP A 10 4.88 -5.45 3.63
N ILE A 11 4.08 -4.48 4.05
CA ILE A 11 2.98 -3.95 3.24
C ILE A 11 3.22 -2.49 2.94
N LEU A 12 3.28 -2.18 1.64
CA LEU A 12 3.51 -0.83 1.13
C LEU A 12 2.32 -0.42 0.26
N LEU A 13 1.91 0.84 0.38
CA LEU A 13 1.12 1.54 -0.62
C LEU A 13 2.08 2.29 -1.55
N LEU A 14 2.06 1.93 -2.82
CA LEU A 14 2.87 2.52 -3.87
C LEU A 14 1.99 3.49 -4.65
N ALA A 15 2.38 4.76 -4.65
CA ALA A 15 1.67 5.82 -5.37
C ALA A 15 2.58 6.38 -6.47
N ARG A 16 2.01 6.57 -7.65
CA ARG A 16 2.64 7.32 -8.74
C ARG A 16 1.82 8.56 -9.05
N MET A 17 2.50 9.69 -9.13
CA MET A 17 1.89 10.99 -9.40
C MET A 17 2.08 11.39 -10.88
N ALA A 18 1.21 12.28 -11.37
CA ALA A 18 1.22 12.77 -12.75
C ALA A 18 2.50 13.57 -13.09
N ASP A 19 3.16 14.13 -12.09
CA ASP A 19 4.45 14.82 -12.22
C ASP A 19 5.64 13.85 -12.32
N GLY A 20 5.37 12.53 -12.41
CA GLY A 20 6.38 11.48 -12.55
C GLY A 20 6.98 11.00 -11.24
N THR A 21 6.63 11.66 -10.14
CA THR A 21 7.15 11.39 -8.81
C THR A 21 6.43 10.18 -8.18
N ALA A 22 7.09 9.47 -7.26
CA ALA A 22 6.56 8.24 -6.67
C ALA A 22 6.80 8.20 -5.16
N ALA A 23 5.86 7.60 -4.42
CA ALA A 23 5.93 7.40 -2.99
C ALA A 23 5.73 5.92 -2.62
N SER A 24 6.48 5.46 -1.63
CA SER A 24 6.29 4.15 -1.00
C SER A 24 5.93 4.38 0.47
N ILE A 25 4.68 4.09 0.82
CA ILE A 25 4.14 4.39 2.14
C ILE A 25 3.99 3.08 2.92
N PRO A 26 4.67 2.91 4.06
CA PRO A 26 4.46 1.74 4.90
C PRO A 26 3.05 1.74 5.47
N LEU A 27 2.39 0.58 5.40
CA LEU A 27 1.09 0.36 6.02
C LEU A 27 1.24 -0.49 7.29
N SER A 28 0.57 -0.05 8.35
CA SER A 28 0.55 -0.71 9.65
C SER A 28 -0.81 -1.33 9.91
N ALA A 29 -0.84 -2.44 10.65
CA ALA A 29 -2.08 -3.08 11.05
C ALA A 29 -2.94 -2.13 11.90
N ALA A 30 -4.22 -1.99 11.53
CA ALA A 30 -5.19 -1.11 12.18
C ALA A 30 -6.37 -1.88 12.80
N GLY A 31 -6.47 -3.17 12.51
CA GLY A 31 -7.56 -4.02 12.97
C GLY A 31 -7.55 -5.37 12.23
N PRO A 32 -8.59 -6.20 12.46
CA PRO A 32 -8.71 -7.51 11.82
C PRO A 32 -8.69 -7.45 10.29
N GLY A 33 -7.54 -7.74 9.68
CA GLY A 33 -7.35 -7.71 8.23
C GLY A 33 -7.26 -6.29 7.63
N THR A 34 -7.21 -5.25 8.45
CA THR A 34 -7.17 -3.85 8.01
C THR A 34 -5.76 -3.28 8.20
N TYR A 35 -5.28 -2.56 7.18
CA TYR A 35 -4.03 -1.82 7.23
C TYR A 35 -4.27 -0.35 6.90
N GLN A 36 -3.51 0.52 7.54
CA GLN A 36 -3.59 1.96 7.34
C GLN A 36 -2.20 2.57 7.23
N GLY A 37 -2.10 3.67 6.51
CA GLY A 37 -0.89 4.47 6.39
C GLY A 37 -1.24 5.88 6.00
N THR A 38 -0.27 6.78 6.14
CA THR A 38 -0.45 8.19 5.82
C THR A 38 0.26 8.50 4.52
N MET A 39 -0.50 8.83 3.49
CA MET A 39 0.06 9.34 2.24
C MET A 39 0.55 10.78 2.48
N PRO A 40 1.79 11.14 2.12
CA PRO A 40 2.20 12.52 2.08
C PRO A 40 1.27 13.27 1.13
N LEU A 41 0.73 14.41 1.56
CA LEU A 41 -0.08 15.25 0.69
C LEU A 41 0.81 15.78 -0.44
N GLY A 42 0.77 15.11 -1.59
CA GLY A 42 1.32 15.62 -2.84
C GLY A 42 0.37 16.66 -3.43
N ARG A 43 0.92 17.68 -4.09
CA ARG A 43 0.11 18.65 -4.86
C ARG A 43 -0.31 18.11 -6.24
N SER A 44 0.21 16.94 -6.62
CA SER A 44 0.06 16.35 -7.94
C SER A 44 -1.01 15.25 -7.96
N LEU A 45 -1.65 15.06 -9.11
CA LEU A 45 -2.72 14.08 -9.30
C LEU A 45 -2.16 12.65 -9.21
N LEU A 46 -2.83 11.79 -8.45
CA LEU A 46 -2.52 10.36 -8.39
C LEU A 46 -2.93 9.68 -9.71
N VAL A 47 -2.01 8.94 -10.34
CA VAL A 47 -2.24 8.26 -11.63
C VAL A 47 -2.18 6.74 -11.55
N ASP A 48 -1.46 6.19 -10.57
CA ASP A 48 -1.41 4.75 -10.31
C ASP A 48 -1.25 4.54 -8.80
N LEU A 49 -2.02 3.60 -8.27
CA LEU A 49 -2.02 3.23 -6.86
C LEU A 49 -1.99 1.72 -6.74
N ARG A 50 -1.07 1.18 -5.94
CA ARG A 50 -0.92 -0.26 -5.73
C ARG A 50 -0.63 -0.58 -4.28
N VAL A 51 -1.20 -1.66 -3.77
CA VAL A 51 -0.70 -2.28 -2.55
C VAL A 51 0.28 -3.37 -2.93
N ARG A 52 1.50 -3.29 -2.39
CA ARG A 52 2.49 -4.36 -2.47
C ARG A 52 2.54 -5.06 -1.12
N VAL A 53 2.31 -6.38 -1.14
CA VAL A 53 2.49 -7.26 0.01
C VAL A 53 3.70 -8.15 -0.27
N THR A 54 4.70 -8.09 0.60
CA THR A 54 5.90 -8.93 0.52
C THR A 54 5.96 -9.81 1.76
N THR A 55 6.06 -11.12 1.58
CA THR A 55 6.39 -12.09 2.63
C THR A 55 7.74 -12.74 2.32
N SER A 56 8.20 -13.65 3.16
CA SER A 56 9.48 -14.35 2.97
C SER A 56 9.60 -15.11 1.64
N ASP A 57 8.47 -15.55 1.09
CA ASP A 57 8.37 -16.46 -0.05
C ASP A 57 7.74 -15.84 -1.30
N LYS A 58 6.98 -14.74 -1.16
CA LYS A 58 6.21 -14.17 -2.25
C LYS A 58 6.09 -12.65 -2.18
N ARG A 59 5.82 -12.09 -3.35
CA ARG A 59 5.45 -10.70 -3.52
C ARG A 59 4.21 -10.62 -4.39
N VAL A 60 3.22 -9.86 -3.93
CA VAL A 60 1.96 -9.61 -4.63
C VAL A 60 1.78 -8.11 -4.77
N GLU A 61 1.36 -7.67 -5.96
CA GLU A 61 0.97 -6.28 -6.21
C GLU A 61 -0.49 -6.24 -6.65
N ILE A 62 -1.28 -5.44 -5.94
CA ILE A 62 -2.71 -5.30 -6.15
C ILE A 62 -2.95 -3.87 -6.64
N PRO A 63 -3.30 -3.65 -7.91
CA PRO A 63 -3.64 -2.34 -8.40
C PRO A 63 -4.99 -1.88 -7.84
N PHE A 64 -5.08 -0.60 -7.50
CA PHE A 64 -6.34 0.09 -7.24
C PHE A 64 -6.64 0.92 -8.48
N ALA A 65 -7.72 0.59 -9.17
CA ALA A 65 -8.27 1.51 -10.14
C ALA A 65 -8.86 2.71 -9.38
N PRO A 66 -8.65 3.95 -9.87
CA PRO A 66 -9.40 5.11 -9.39
C PRO A 66 -10.92 4.91 -9.47
#